data_AF-A0A954IMZ4-F1
#
_entry.id   AF-A0A954IMZ4-F1
#
_cell.length_a   1.000
_cell.length_b   1.000
_cell.length_c   1.000
_cell.angle_alpha   90.00
_cell.angle_beta   90.00
_cell.angle_gamma   90.00
#
_symmetry.space_group_name_H-M   'P 1'
#
loop_
_entity.id
_entity.type
_entity.pdbx_description
1 polymer ?
#
loop_
_entity_poly.entity_id
_entity_poly.type
_entity_poly.pdbx_seq_one_letter_code
_entity_poly.pdbx_strand_id
1 'polypeptide(L)'
;WHEVSGNLPTDFGFPIETHAHEPETVYVVPIKSDSEHFPPDGRLRVYRSRSGGNEWEALTDGLPQENCYVNILRDAMAVDSLDECGIYFGTTGGAVYVSPDSGDHWMPIVSDLPSVYSVEVQTLP
;
A
#
# COMPACT_ATOMS: atom_id res chain seq x y z
N TRP A 1 14.31 -18.25 -0.61
CA TRP A 1 12.96 -17.68 -0.76
C TRP A 1 11.99 -18.62 -0.10
N HIS A 2 11.24 -18.10 0.88
CA HIS A 2 10.15 -18.78 1.54
C HIS A 2 8.90 -17.95 1.28
N GLU A 3 7.78 -18.61 1.00
CA GLU A 3 6.50 -17.93 0.89
C GLU A 3 6.05 -17.45 2.27
N VAL A 4 5.63 -16.19 2.36
CA VAL A 4 5.18 -15.54 3.62
C VAL A 4 3.80 -14.89 3.47
N SER A 5 3.02 -15.32 2.47
CA SER A 5 1.70 -14.80 2.13
C SER A 5 0.71 -14.92 3.28
N GLY A 6 0.86 -15.92 4.15
CA GLY A 6 0.10 -16.03 5.39
C GLY A 6 -1.42 -15.98 5.17
N ASN A 7 -2.05 -14.99 5.78
CA ASN A 7 -3.49 -14.72 5.71
C ASN A 7 -3.88 -13.62 4.69
N LEU A 8 -3.01 -13.25 3.75
CA LEU A 8 -3.39 -12.33 2.67
C LEU A 8 -4.57 -12.89 1.87
N PRO A 9 -5.47 -12.02 1.36
CA PRO A 9 -6.63 -12.47 0.57
C PRO A 9 -6.24 -13.03 -0.82
N THR A 10 -5.02 -12.77 -1.25
CA THR A 10 -4.42 -13.14 -2.53
C THR A 10 -2.91 -12.98 -2.41
N ASP A 11 -2.14 -13.80 -3.13
CA ASP A 11 -0.68 -13.72 -3.25
C ASP A 11 -0.24 -12.78 -4.39
N PHE A 12 -1.21 -12.16 -5.08
CA PHE A 12 -0.95 -11.29 -6.22
C PHE A 12 -0.99 -9.80 -5.85
N GLY A 13 0.04 -9.07 -6.27
CA GLY A 13 0.24 -7.66 -5.97
C GLY A 13 1.49 -7.14 -6.69
N PHE A 14 1.72 -5.83 -6.62
CA PHE A 14 2.87 -5.20 -7.28
C PHE A 14 3.83 -4.53 -6.31
N PRO A 15 3.40 -3.58 -5.46
CA PRO A 15 4.32 -2.91 -4.54
C PRO A 15 4.62 -3.77 -3.31
N ILE A 16 5.83 -3.61 -2.79
CA ILE A 16 6.24 -4.07 -1.46
C ILE A 16 7.21 -3.04 -0.88
N GLU A 17 6.98 -2.62 0.35
CA GLU A 17 7.85 -1.66 1.04
C GLU A 17 8.14 -2.10 2.47
N THR A 18 9.30 -1.71 3.00
CA THR A 18 9.70 -1.96 4.39
C THR A 18 9.69 -0.66 5.18
N HIS A 19 9.18 -0.69 6.40
CA HIS A 19 9.23 0.47 7.30
C HIS A 19 10.67 0.94 7.54
N ALA A 20 10.90 2.25 7.54
CA ALA A 20 12.25 2.83 7.63
C ALA A 20 13.02 2.44 8.91
N HIS A 21 12.29 2.24 10.02
CA HIS A 21 12.88 1.98 11.34
C HIS A 21 12.55 0.60 11.92
N GLU A 22 11.74 -0.20 11.23
CA GLU A 22 11.25 -1.49 11.73
C GLU A 22 11.38 -2.55 10.63
N PRO A 23 12.50 -3.28 10.56
CA PRO A 23 12.82 -4.11 9.39
C PRO A 23 11.86 -5.30 9.17
N GLU A 24 11.15 -5.73 10.22
CA GLU A 24 10.14 -6.78 10.14
C GLU A 24 8.74 -6.22 9.78
N THR A 25 8.61 -4.90 9.66
CA THR A 25 7.38 -4.23 9.26
C THR A 25 7.37 -4.04 7.73
N VAL A 26 6.48 -4.77 7.06
CA VAL A 26 6.38 -4.85 5.61
C VAL A 26 4.97 -4.48 5.17
N TYR A 27 4.87 -3.75 4.06
CA TYR A 27 3.60 -3.33 3.46
C TYR A 27 3.44 -3.90 2.05
N VAL A 28 2.22 -4.33 1.72
CA VAL A 28 1.82 -4.75 0.38
C VAL A 28 0.42 -4.25 0.05
N VAL A 29 0.09 -4.18 -1.25
CA VAL A 29 -1.27 -3.87 -1.72
C VAL A 29 -1.76 -5.00 -2.64
N PRO A 30 -2.47 -6.00 -2.10
CA PRO A 30 -2.94 -7.14 -2.88
C PRO A 30 -4.07 -6.76 -3.84
N ILE A 31 -4.06 -7.38 -5.03
CA ILE A 31 -5.10 -7.28 -6.06
C ILE A 31 -5.59 -8.67 -6.46
N LYS A 32 -6.78 -8.75 -7.04
CA LYS A 32 -7.54 -9.99 -7.20
C LYS A 32 -6.78 -11.08 -7.96
N SER A 33 -6.17 -10.77 -9.10
CA SER A 33 -5.36 -11.74 -9.87
C SER A 33 -4.51 -11.06 -10.95
N ASP A 34 -3.78 -11.86 -11.71
CA ASP A 34 -3.02 -11.48 -12.92
C ASP A 34 -3.90 -11.04 -14.11
N SER A 35 -5.19 -11.34 -14.06
CA SER A 35 -6.18 -11.00 -15.07
C SER A 35 -7.15 -9.91 -14.59
N GLU A 36 -7.27 -9.74 -13.27
CA GLU A 36 -8.15 -8.78 -12.61
C GLU A 36 -7.34 -7.85 -11.71
N HIS A 37 -6.82 -6.78 -12.28
CA HIS A 37 -5.94 -5.81 -11.61
C HIS A 37 -6.71 -4.79 -10.75
N PHE A 38 -7.45 -5.25 -9.74
CA PHE A 38 -8.13 -4.40 -8.75
C PHE A 38 -8.22 -5.06 -7.37
N PRO A 39 -8.40 -4.29 -6.28
CA PRO A 39 -8.49 -4.82 -4.93
C PRO A 39 -9.59 -5.88 -4.76
N PRO A 40 -9.34 -6.95 -3.98
CA PRO A 40 -10.38 -7.91 -3.61
C PRO A 40 -11.61 -7.22 -3.03
N ASP A 41 -12.80 -7.68 -3.45
CA ASP A 41 -14.11 -7.15 -3.07
C ASP A 41 -14.37 -5.68 -3.48
N GLY A 42 -13.52 -5.09 -4.32
CA GLY A 42 -13.61 -3.66 -4.66
C GLY A 42 -13.34 -2.76 -3.45
N ARG A 43 -12.51 -3.23 -2.50
CA ARG A 43 -12.13 -2.50 -1.29
C ARG A 43 -10.63 -2.34 -1.22
N LEU A 44 -10.17 -1.09 -1.23
CA LEU A 44 -8.76 -0.78 -1.17
C LEU A 44 -8.24 -0.96 0.26
N ARG A 45 -7.17 -1.74 0.40
CA ARG A 45 -6.53 -2.06 1.68
C ARG A 45 -5.04 -2.15 1.47
N VAL A 46 -4.27 -1.48 2.33
CA VAL A 46 -2.84 -1.78 2.48
C VAL A 46 -2.74 -2.87 3.54
N TYR A 47 -1.93 -3.90 3.31
CA TYR A 47 -1.69 -4.92 4.33
C TYR A 47 -0.33 -4.68 4.96
N ARG A 48 -0.29 -4.71 6.29
CA ARG A 48 0.93 -4.59 7.08
C ARG A 48 1.19 -5.90 7.82
N SER A 49 2.39 -6.41 7.71
CA SER A 49 2.94 -7.41 8.62
C SER A 49 3.94 -6.72 9.53
N ARG A 50 4.02 -7.11 10.81
CA ARG A 50 5.10 -6.69 11.75
C ARG A 50 6.04 -7.84 12.13
N SER A 51 5.92 -8.99 11.45
CA SER A 51 6.65 -10.23 11.73
C SER A 51 7.51 -10.72 10.54
N GLY A 52 7.84 -9.84 9.59
CA GLY A 52 8.57 -10.19 8.38
C GLY A 52 7.75 -10.99 7.36
N GLY A 53 6.43 -11.01 7.54
CA GLY A 53 5.45 -11.81 6.82
C GLY A 53 4.76 -12.84 7.72
N ASN A 54 3.87 -13.65 7.16
CA ASN A 54 3.04 -14.69 7.81
C ASN A 54 1.75 -14.22 8.51
N GLU A 55 1.75 -13.07 9.16
CA GLU A 55 0.54 -12.47 9.73
C GLU A 55 0.39 -11.03 9.25
N TRP A 56 -0.75 -10.76 8.63
CA TRP A 56 -1.05 -9.50 7.96
C TRP A 56 -2.32 -8.88 8.51
N GLU A 57 -2.23 -7.60 8.81
CA GLU A 57 -3.34 -6.74 9.21
C GLU A 57 -3.79 -5.91 8.01
N ALA A 58 -5.10 -5.85 7.78
CA ALA A 58 -5.68 -4.97 6.78
C ALA A 58 -5.82 -3.54 7.34
N LEU A 59 -5.10 -2.60 6.75
CA LEU A 59 -5.16 -1.19 7.04
C LEU A 59 -6.13 -0.50 6.08
N THR A 60 -7.19 0.08 6.63
CA THR A 60 -8.37 0.49 5.84
C THR A 60 -8.92 1.86 6.18
N ASP A 61 -8.53 2.45 7.32
CA ASP A 61 -9.12 3.71 7.76
C ASP A 61 -8.76 4.84 6.80
N GLY A 62 -9.76 5.55 6.29
CA GLY A 62 -9.61 6.58 5.25
C GLY A 62 -9.47 6.07 3.81
N LEU A 63 -9.48 4.75 3.56
CA LEU A 63 -9.42 4.18 2.21
C LEU A 63 -10.81 3.77 1.67
N PRO A 64 -11.06 3.83 0.35
CA PRO A 64 -12.34 3.39 -0.23
C PRO A 64 -12.65 1.91 0.05
N GLN A 65 -13.76 1.66 0.75
CA GLN A 65 -14.21 0.31 1.15
C GLN A 65 -15.35 -0.26 0.31
N GLU A 66 -15.63 0.34 -0.85
CA GLU A 66 -16.58 -0.17 -1.84
C GLU A 66 -16.31 0.43 -3.22
N ASN A 67 -16.69 -0.30 -4.27
CA ASN A 67 -16.63 0.13 -5.67
C ASN A 67 -15.25 0.67 -6.13
N CYS A 68 -14.16 0.17 -5.54
CA CYS A 68 -12.80 0.60 -5.84
C CYS A 68 -12.13 -0.36 -6.84
N TYR A 69 -11.97 0.08 -8.09
CA TYR A 69 -11.42 -0.70 -9.20
C TYR A 69 -10.15 -0.08 -9.78
N VAL A 70 -9.20 0.27 -8.89
CA VAL A 70 -7.89 0.82 -9.25
C VAL A 70 -6.79 -0.23 -9.05
N ASN A 71 -5.58 0.03 -9.54
CA ASN A 71 -4.39 -0.77 -9.23
C ASN A 71 -3.32 0.13 -8.60
N ILE A 72 -2.35 -0.47 -7.91
CA ILE A 72 -1.15 0.21 -7.41
C ILE A 72 0.02 -0.48 -8.11
N LEU A 73 0.81 0.29 -8.86
CA LEU A 73 1.92 -0.25 -9.63
C LEU A 73 3.18 -0.40 -8.76
N ARG A 74 4.16 -1.17 -9.25
CA ARG A 74 5.34 -1.61 -8.48
C ARG A 74 6.08 -0.45 -7.82
N ASP A 75 6.31 0.63 -8.56
CA ASP A 75 7.05 1.79 -8.10
C ASP A 75 6.12 2.89 -7.55
N ALA A 76 4.81 2.63 -7.45
CA ALA A 76 3.80 3.59 -7.02
C ALA A 76 3.54 3.54 -5.51
N MET A 77 4.47 3.03 -4.72
CA MET A 77 4.45 3.06 -3.27
C MET A 77 5.82 3.49 -2.77
N ALA A 78 5.85 4.27 -1.70
CA ALA A 78 7.10 4.72 -1.08
C ALA A 78 6.91 4.94 0.43
N VAL A 79 8.01 4.94 1.16
CA VAL A 79 8.07 5.23 2.59
C VAL A 79 9.04 6.37 2.85
N ASP A 80 8.72 7.25 3.79
CA ASP A 80 9.67 8.26 4.26
C ASP A 80 10.49 7.76 5.46
N SER A 81 11.43 8.60 5.90
CA SER A 81 12.34 8.29 7.00
C SER A 81 12.04 9.10 8.28
N LEU A 82 10.85 9.67 8.43
CA LEU A 82 10.44 10.38 9.64
C LEU A 82 10.29 9.39 10.81
N ASP A 83 10.31 9.89 12.05
CA ASP A 83 10.16 9.04 13.26
C ASP A 83 8.84 8.25 13.23
N GLU A 84 7.74 8.95 12.92
CA GLU A 84 6.48 8.35 12.48
C GLU A 84 6.58 8.15 10.95
N CYS A 85 6.93 6.93 10.54
CA CYS A 85 7.21 6.63 9.14
C CYS A 85 5.95 6.81 8.29
N GLY A 86 6.02 7.76 7.36
CA GLY A 86 4.96 7.99 6.40
C GLY A 86 4.96 6.95 5.29
N ILE A 87 3.78 6.47 4.93
CA ILE A 87 3.56 5.54 3.81
C ILE A 87 2.73 6.24 2.74
N TYR A 88 3.16 6.14 1.49
CA TYR A 88 2.56 6.85 0.36
C TYR A 88 2.28 5.87 -0.75
N PHE A 89 1.13 5.99 -1.42
CA PHE A 89 0.91 5.24 -2.65
C PHE A 89 0.04 5.98 -3.66
N GLY A 90 0.31 5.71 -4.94
CA GLY A 90 -0.42 6.21 -6.08
C GLY A 90 -1.27 5.14 -6.73
N THR A 91 -2.47 5.52 -7.15
CA THR A 91 -3.41 4.62 -7.82
C THR A 91 -3.42 4.86 -9.33
N THR A 92 -3.73 3.83 -10.11
CA THR A 92 -3.98 3.99 -11.55
C THR A 92 -5.21 4.85 -11.86
N GLY A 93 -6.07 5.10 -10.87
CA GLY A 93 -7.19 6.04 -10.93
C GLY A 93 -6.81 7.51 -10.71
N GLY A 94 -5.53 7.83 -10.47
CA GLY A 94 -5.05 9.21 -10.39
C GLY A 94 -5.10 9.84 -8.99
N ALA A 95 -5.40 9.05 -7.94
CA ALA A 95 -5.30 9.49 -6.56
C ALA A 95 -3.97 9.09 -5.94
N VAL A 96 -3.41 9.94 -5.08
CA VAL A 96 -2.28 9.64 -4.20
C VAL A 96 -2.73 9.76 -2.76
N TYR A 97 -2.45 8.74 -1.96
CA TYR A 97 -2.75 8.68 -0.54
C TYR A 97 -1.47 8.74 0.29
N VAL A 98 -1.60 9.26 1.50
CA VAL A 98 -0.58 9.21 2.56
C VAL A 98 -1.19 8.63 3.82
N SER A 99 -0.40 7.90 4.58
CA SER A 99 -0.58 7.68 6.01
C SER A 99 0.65 8.20 6.74
N PRO A 100 0.50 9.21 7.63
CA PRO A 100 1.63 9.75 8.40
C PRO A 100 1.96 8.93 9.65
N ASP A 101 1.25 7.83 9.89
CA ASP A 101 1.28 7.05 11.14
C ASP A 101 1.44 5.54 10.87
N SER A 102 2.42 5.19 10.03
CA SER A 102 2.78 3.79 9.73
C SER A 102 1.60 2.95 9.22
N GLY A 103 0.68 3.57 8.48
CA GLY A 103 -0.45 2.94 7.83
C GLY A 103 -1.75 2.91 8.65
N ASP A 104 -1.79 3.45 9.87
CA ASP A 104 -2.97 3.35 10.73
C ASP A 104 -4.15 4.22 10.20
N HIS A 105 -3.89 5.42 9.67
CA HIS A 105 -4.89 6.28 9.04
C HIS A 105 -4.42 6.82 7.68
N TRP A 106 -5.31 6.81 6.69
CA TRP A 106 -5.00 7.27 5.34
C TRP A 106 -5.78 8.53 4.97
N MET A 107 -5.18 9.38 4.15
CA MET A 107 -5.86 10.52 3.52
C MET A 107 -5.37 10.75 2.09
N PRO A 108 -6.25 11.19 1.17
CA PRO A 108 -5.83 11.61 -0.15
C PRO A 108 -5.10 12.96 -0.08
N ILE A 109 -3.93 13.07 -0.70
CA ILE A 109 -3.19 14.35 -0.84
C ILE A 109 -3.43 15.01 -2.19
N VAL A 110 -3.76 14.23 -3.23
CA VAL A 110 -4.15 14.72 -4.55
C VAL A 110 -5.04 13.69 -5.25
N SER A 111 -5.95 14.18 -6.09
CA SER A 111 -6.83 13.40 -6.96
C SER A 111 -6.79 13.93 -8.40
N ASP A 112 -7.45 13.22 -9.31
CA ASP A 112 -7.70 13.65 -10.69
C ASP A 112 -6.43 13.82 -11.55
N LEU A 113 -5.37 13.09 -11.19
CA LEU A 113 -4.19 12.93 -12.04
C LEU A 113 -4.44 11.88 -13.13
N PRO A 114 -3.59 11.83 -14.17
CA PRO A 114 -3.41 10.60 -14.94
C PRO A 114 -2.99 9.43 -14.04
N SER A 115 -3.03 8.21 -14.58
CA SER A 115 -2.55 7.01 -13.88
C SER A 115 -1.16 7.24 -13.27
N VAL A 116 -1.04 7.01 -11.96
CA VAL A 116 0.22 7.17 -11.23
C VAL A 116 1.07 5.92 -11.43
N TYR A 117 2.25 6.09 -12.04
CA TYR A 117 3.18 5.00 -12.30
C TYR A 117 4.23 4.82 -11.21
N SER A 118 4.63 5.92 -10.59
CA SER A 118 5.62 5.93 -9.53
C SER A 118 5.32 7.04 -8.53
N VAL A 119 5.65 6.78 -7.26
CA VAL A 119 5.66 7.73 -6.15
C VAL A 119 7.03 7.63 -5.51
N GLU A 120 7.66 8.76 -5.25
CA GLU A 120 8.95 8.86 -4.59
C GLU A 120 8.82 9.93 -3.51
N VAL A 121 9.45 9.71 -2.36
CA VAL A 121 9.41 10.65 -1.24
C VAL A 121 10.81 10.98 -0.75
N GLN A 122 10.97 12.19 -0.24
CA GLN A 122 12.22 12.67 0.30
C GLN A 122 11.98 13.47 1.57
N THR A 123 12.64 13.05 2.65
CA THR A 123 12.75 13.84 3.87
C THR A 123 13.75 14.97 3.64
N LEU A 124 13.35 16.21 3.91
CA LEU A 124 14.21 17.38 3.83
C LEU A 124 14.82 17.69 5.21
N PRO A 125 16.06 18.22 5.26
CA PRO A 125 16.72 18.61 6.51
C PRO A 125 16.11 19.85 7.17
#